data_AF-A0A495L782-F1
#
_entry.id   AF-A0A495L782-F1
#
_cell.length_a   1.000
_cell.length_b   1.000
_cell.length_c   1.000
_cell.angle_alpha   90.00
_cell.angle_beta   90.00
_cell.angle_gamma   90.00
#
_symmetry.space_group_name_H-M   'P 1'
#
loop_
_entity.id
_entity.type
_entity.pdbx_description
1 polymer ?
#
loop_
_entity_poly.entity_id
_entity_poly.type
_entity_poly.pdbx_seq_one_letter_code
_entity_poly.pdbx_strand_id
1 'polypeptide(L)'
;MDTTHTPFTRIAAETRYVLLGFPLAVVSFAVVLAGLAAGAGSAVAVVGLFVLVGALHTARGLAHADRVRLADLAGRTVERRPYRSPAPGAGPLRRALTPLSCSQSWLDALHAIVRFPVAVTAFVLTVTWWVGGLAGLLYPVWGWSLYTIPGYTDLGSHVYPESPVLATTVIHMVAGALFTLTAPLVVRACAQAEAGLARTMLLAPEDAGVRVRAAAHAPTEAPSREYSAV
;
A
#
# COMPACT_ATOMS: atom_id res chain seq x y z
N MET A 1 -23.22 10.71 -4.22
CA MET A 1 -23.49 10.63 -2.77
C MET A 1 -22.15 10.85 -2.09
N ASP A 2 -21.84 12.11 -1.78
CA ASP A 2 -20.55 12.51 -1.21
C ASP A 2 -20.47 12.04 0.24
N THR A 3 -19.70 10.99 0.51
CA THR A 3 -19.27 10.67 1.87
C THR A 3 -18.26 11.74 2.28
N THR A 4 -18.70 12.71 3.08
CA THR A 4 -17.82 13.66 3.77
C THR A 4 -16.94 12.87 4.75
N HIS A 5 -15.82 12.33 4.26
CA HIS A 5 -14.83 11.69 5.12
C HIS A 5 -14.26 12.74 6.05
N THR A 6 -14.55 12.63 7.34
CA THR A 6 -13.89 13.46 8.34
C THR A 6 -12.38 13.19 8.28
N PRO A 7 -11.51 14.19 8.53
CA PRO A 7 -10.07 14.01 8.44
C PRO A 7 -9.56 12.83 9.28
N PHE A 8 -10.24 12.55 10.40
CA PHE A 8 -9.98 11.40 11.26
C PHE A 8 -10.22 10.05 10.58
N THR A 9 -11.37 9.87 9.90
CA THR A 9 -11.67 8.61 9.19
C THR A 9 -10.68 8.32 8.07
N ARG A 10 -10.18 9.37 7.41
CA ARG A 10 -9.16 9.28 6.36
C ARG A 10 -7.83 8.80 6.91
N ILE A 11 -7.35 9.40 8.01
CA ILE A 11 -6.09 9.00 8.65
C ILE A 11 -6.18 7.56 9.18
N ALA A 12 -7.33 7.18 9.75
CA ALA A 12 -7.58 5.81 10.21
C ALA A 12 -7.53 4.80 9.05
N ALA A 13 -8.16 5.12 7.91
CA ALA A 13 -8.10 4.29 6.72
C ALA A 13 -6.68 4.18 6.14
N GLU A 14 -5.94 5.28 6.04
CA GLU A 14 -4.54 5.29 5.56
C GLU A 14 -3.62 4.51 6.52
N THR A 15 -3.78 4.67 7.83
CA THR A 15 -3.01 3.92 8.85
C THR A 15 -3.32 2.43 8.75
N ARG A 16 -4.60 2.04 8.72
CA ARG A 16 -5.02 0.64 8.54
C ARG A 16 -4.46 0.07 7.25
N TYR A 17 -4.49 0.83 6.16
CA TYR A 17 -3.96 0.41 4.88
C TYR A 17 -2.47 0.08 4.98
N VAL A 18 -1.64 0.96 5.54
CA VAL A 18 -0.20 0.71 5.70
C VAL A 18 0.09 -0.45 6.66
N LEU A 19 -0.55 -0.46 7.84
CA LEU A 19 -0.30 -1.48 8.86
C LEU A 19 -0.69 -2.88 8.41
N LEU A 20 -1.83 -3.05 7.71
CA LEU A 20 -2.24 -4.33 7.13
C LEU A 20 -1.46 -4.66 5.85
N GLY A 21 -0.80 -3.68 5.25
CA GLY A 21 0.00 -3.85 4.05
C GLY A 21 1.27 -4.64 4.29
N PHE A 22 1.93 -4.41 5.43
CA PHE A 22 3.17 -5.08 5.77
C PHE A 22 3.04 -6.60 5.92
N PRO A 23 2.12 -7.15 6.73
CA PRO A 23 1.96 -8.60 6.84
C PRO A 23 1.67 -9.27 5.49
N LEU A 24 0.84 -8.63 4.67
CA LEU A 24 0.54 -9.14 3.33
C LEU A 24 1.77 -9.08 2.40
N ALA A 25 2.58 -8.03 2.49
CA ALA A 25 3.82 -7.91 1.72
C ALA A 25 4.86 -8.96 2.15
N VAL A 26 4.99 -9.24 3.43
CA VAL A 26 5.88 -10.31 3.97
C VAL A 26 5.49 -11.66 3.39
N VAL A 27 4.20 -12.03 3.51
CA VAL A 27 3.68 -13.30 2.97
C VAL A 27 3.87 -13.37 1.45
N SER A 28 3.56 -12.27 0.75
CA SER A 28 3.68 -12.23 -0.71
C SER A 28 5.11 -12.39 -1.17
N PHE A 29 6.05 -11.68 -0.54
CA PHE A 29 7.48 -11.77 -0.81
C PHE A 29 7.99 -13.19 -0.59
N ALA A 30 7.74 -13.76 0.59
CA ALA A 30 8.24 -15.08 0.96
C ALA A 30 7.74 -16.17 0.01
N VAL A 31 6.42 -16.21 -0.24
CA VAL A 31 5.81 -17.25 -1.06
C VAL A 31 6.19 -17.12 -2.53
N VAL A 32 6.15 -15.90 -3.10
CA VAL A 32 6.48 -15.68 -4.51
C VAL A 32 7.98 -15.90 -4.75
N LEU A 33 8.86 -15.36 -3.90
CA LEU A 33 10.30 -15.52 -4.06
C LEU A 33 10.70 -17.00 -3.93
N ALA A 34 10.19 -17.71 -2.92
CA ALA A 34 10.45 -19.14 -2.76
C ALA A 34 9.93 -19.95 -3.95
N GLY A 35 8.71 -19.66 -4.42
CA GLY A 35 8.12 -20.34 -5.58
C GLY A 35 8.87 -20.09 -6.88
N LEU A 36 9.33 -18.85 -7.11
CA LEU A 36 10.16 -18.51 -8.27
C LEU A 36 11.53 -19.18 -8.19
N ALA A 37 12.20 -19.14 -7.03
CA ALA A 37 13.50 -19.78 -6.83
C ALA A 37 13.43 -21.30 -7.00
N ALA A 38 12.44 -21.94 -6.38
CA ALA A 38 12.20 -23.37 -6.50
C ALA A 38 11.85 -23.76 -7.94
N GLY A 39 10.95 -23.03 -8.59
CA GLY A 39 10.53 -23.29 -9.97
C GLY A 39 11.66 -23.09 -10.98
N ALA A 40 12.45 -22.03 -10.84
CA ALA A 40 13.62 -21.78 -11.69
C ALA A 40 14.72 -22.82 -11.46
N GLY A 41 15.04 -23.15 -10.20
CA GLY A 41 16.06 -24.14 -9.85
C GLY A 41 15.71 -25.56 -10.30
N SER A 42 14.42 -25.91 -10.35
CA SER A 42 13.93 -27.22 -10.81
C SER A 42 13.42 -27.22 -12.26
N ALA A 43 13.61 -26.13 -13.02
CA ALA A 43 13.08 -25.99 -14.38
C ALA A 43 13.62 -27.07 -15.33
N VAL A 44 14.85 -27.54 -15.09
CA VAL A 44 15.50 -28.63 -15.84
C VAL A 44 14.67 -29.92 -15.77
N ALA A 45 13.95 -30.16 -14.69
CA ALA A 45 13.18 -31.39 -14.45
C ALA A 45 11.76 -31.36 -15.06
N VAL A 46 11.38 -30.34 -15.85
CA VAL A 46 10.01 -30.05 -16.33
C VAL A 46 9.00 -29.76 -15.20
N VAL A 47 9.08 -30.46 -14.07
CA VAL A 47 8.32 -30.22 -12.84
C VAL A 47 8.50 -28.77 -12.36
N GLY A 48 9.70 -28.19 -12.47
CA GLY A 48 9.92 -26.80 -12.09
C GLY A 48 9.10 -25.79 -12.89
N LEU A 49 8.74 -26.13 -14.13
CA LEU A 49 7.87 -25.29 -14.95
C LEU A 49 6.45 -25.23 -14.37
N PHE A 50 5.94 -26.33 -13.80
CA PHE A 50 4.66 -26.36 -13.10
C PHE A 50 4.73 -25.62 -11.76
N VAL A 51 5.84 -25.75 -11.02
CA VAL A 51 6.08 -24.97 -9.80
C VAL A 51 6.08 -23.47 -10.11
N LEU A 52 6.72 -23.07 -11.21
CA LEU A 52 6.77 -21.67 -11.66
C LEU A 52 5.39 -21.14 -12.03
N VAL A 53 4.57 -21.94 -12.73
CA VAL A 53 3.17 -21.61 -13.01
C VAL A 53 2.38 -21.43 -11.71
N GLY A 54 2.57 -22.31 -10.72
CA GLY A 54 1.96 -22.19 -9.39
C GLY A 54 2.37 -20.90 -8.67
N ALA A 55 3.65 -20.54 -8.72
CA ALA A 55 4.17 -19.29 -8.17
C ALA A 55 3.52 -18.06 -8.83
N LEU A 56 3.42 -18.05 -10.16
CA LEU A 56 2.76 -16.96 -10.90
C LEU A 56 1.25 -16.88 -10.58
N HIS A 57 0.56 -18.01 -10.42
CA HIS A 57 -0.84 -18.00 -9.98
C HIS A 57 -1.00 -17.44 -8.56
N THR A 58 -0.09 -17.80 -7.67
CA THR A 58 -0.07 -17.28 -6.29
C THR A 58 0.18 -15.76 -6.30
N ALA A 59 1.13 -15.29 -7.12
CA ALA A 59 1.38 -13.86 -7.32
C ALA A 59 0.13 -13.12 -7.84
N ARG A 60 -0.61 -13.69 -8.80
CA ARG A 60 -1.88 -13.11 -9.28
C ARG A 60 -2.93 -12.98 -8.18
N GLY A 61 -3.06 -14.01 -7.33
CA GLY A 61 -3.99 -14.02 -6.20
C GLY A 61 -3.65 -12.94 -5.17
N LEU A 62 -2.37 -12.80 -4.83
CA LEU A 62 -1.89 -11.78 -3.89
C LEU A 62 -2.01 -10.37 -4.48
N ALA A 63 -1.71 -10.20 -5.77
CA ALA A 63 -1.96 -8.96 -6.49
C ALA A 63 -3.46 -8.60 -6.52
N HIS A 64 -4.36 -9.59 -6.54
CA HIS A 64 -5.78 -9.32 -6.39
C HIS A 64 -6.13 -8.78 -5.00
N ALA A 65 -5.58 -9.36 -3.92
CA ALA A 65 -5.79 -8.84 -2.57
C ALA A 65 -5.35 -7.37 -2.44
N ASP A 66 -4.22 -7.00 -3.06
CA ASP A 66 -3.77 -5.61 -3.10
C ASP A 66 -4.70 -4.68 -3.89
N ARG A 67 -5.26 -5.13 -5.02
CA ARG A 67 -6.26 -4.36 -5.77
C ARG A 67 -7.53 -4.12 -4.96
N VAL A 68 -7.97 -5.10 -4.15
CA VAL A 68 -9.13 -4.92 -3.25
C VAL A 68 -8.82 -3.89 -2.18
N ARG A 69 -7.63 -3.95 -1.56
CA ARG A 69 -7.19 -2.96 -0.56
C ARG A 69 -7.07 -1.56 -1.15
N LEU A 70 -6.59 -1.45 -2.40
CA LEU A 70 -6.52 -0.19 -3.12
C LEU A 70 -7.92 0.37 -3.44
N ALA A 71 -8.87 -0.49 -3.81
CA ALA A 71 -10.25 -0.09 -4.04
C ALA A 71 -10.94 0.39 -2.75
N ASP A 72 -10.71 -0.30 -1.63
CA ASP A 72 -11.18 0.10 -0.29
C ASP A 72 -10.63 1.48 0.10
N LEU A 73 -9.32 1.70 -0.09
CA LEU A 73 -8.68 2.99 0.20
C LEU A 73 -9.17 4.12 -0.71
N ALA A 74 -9.38 3.84 -2.00
CA ALA A 74 -9.75 4.84 -3.00
C ALA A 74 -11.26 5.09 -3.08
N GLY A 75 -12.09 4.25 -2.44
CA GLY A 75 -13.55 4.33 -2.52
C GLY A 75 -14.12 4.10 -3.93
N ARG A 76 -13.34 3.52 -4.85
CA ARG A 76 -13.74 3.30 -6.25
C ARG A 76 -13.28 1.94 -6.74
N THR A 77 -14.04 1.37 -7.67
CA THR A 77 -13.65 0.13 -8.36
C THR A 77 -12.38 0.35 -9.17
N VAL A 78 -11.45 -0.58 -9.03
CA VAL A 78 -10.14 -0.53 -9.67
C VAL A 78 -10.15 -1.43 -10.91
N GLU A 79 -9.93 -0.84 -12.09
CA GLU A 79 -9.93 -1.58 -13.36
C GLU A 79 -8.66 -2.43 -13.50
N ARG A 80 -8.84 -3.73 -13.79
CA ARG A 80 -7.72 -4.67 -13.90
C ARG A 80 -7.13 -4.64 -15.30
N ARG A 81 -5.81 -4.77 -15.39
CA ARG A 81 -5.17 -5.13 -16.66
C ARG A 81 -5.58 -6.55 -17.06
N PRO A 82 -6.06 -6.78 -18.29
CA PRO A 82 -6.47 -8.11 -18.72
C PRO A 82 -5.29 -9.08 -18.75
N TYR A 83 -5.51 -10.29 -18.22
CA TYR A 83 -4.55 -11.38 -18.34
C TYR A 83 -4.60 -11.98 -19.74
N ARG A 84 -3.45 -12.47 -20.24
CA ARG A 84 -3.39 -13.14 -21.54
C ARG A 84 -4.27 -14.39 -21.51
N SER A 85 -5.24 -14.46 -22.42
CA SER A 85 -6.08 -15.65 -22.59
C SER A 85 -5.34 -16.72 -23.42
N PRO A 86 -5.53 -18.01 -23.12
CA PRO A 86 -5.02 -19.10 -23.96
C PRO A 86 -5.57 -18.98 -25.39
N ALA A 87 -4.76 -19.32 -26.39
CA ALA A 87 -5.22 -19.32 -27.78
C ALA A 87 -6.40 -20.31 -27.97
N PRO A 88 -7.41 -19.98 -28.78
CA PRO A 88 -8.47 -20.92 -29.14
C PRO A 88 -7.86 -22.21 -29.71
N GLY A 89 -8.25 -23.37 -29.19
CA GLY A 89 -7.70 -24.68 -29.61
C GLY A 89 -6.35 -25.06 -29.00
N ALA A 90 -5.82 -24.31 -28.02
CA ALA A 90 -4.60 -24.70 -27.32
C ALA A 90 -4.80 -26.01 -26.52
N GLY A 91 -3.92 -26.99 -26.74
CA GLY A 91 -3.90 -28.24 -25.98
C GLY A 91 -3.66 -28.01 -24.47
N PRO A 92 -3.98 -29.00 -23.61
CA PRO A 92 -3.99 -28.86 -22.15
C PRO A 92 -2.64 -28.37 -21.58
N LEU A 93 -1.53 -28.85 -22.13
CA LEU A 93 -0.19 -28.41 -21.72
C LEU A 93 0.07 -26.93 -22.06
N ARG A 94 -0.28 -26.49 -23.27
CA ARG A 94 -0.10 -25.09 -23.69
C ARG A 94 -0.98 -24.13 -22.87
N ARG A 95 -2.17 -24.59 -22.48
CA ARG A 95 -3.07 -23.85 -21.57
C ARG A 95 -2.47 -23.73 -20.16
N ALA A 96 -1.92 -24.81 -19.61
CA ALA A 96 -1.26 -24.80 -18.30
C ALA A 96 -0.04 -23.87 -18.25
N LEU A 97 0.74 -23.79 -19.33
CA LEU A 97 1.95 -22.96 -19.42
C LEU A 97 1.69 -21.50 -19.84
N THR A 98 0.45 -21.15 -20.18
CA THR A 98 0.07 -19.79 -20.62
C THR A 98 0.52 -18.67 -19.65
N PRO A 99 0.51 -18.84 -18.31
CA PRO A 99 0.98 -17.82 -17.38
C PRO A 99 2.44 -17.40 -17.60
N LEU A 100 3.30 -18.31 -18.04
CA LEU A 100 4.72 -18.02 -18.29
C LEU A 100 4.92 -17.03 -19.44
N SER A 101 4.03 -17.06 -20.42
CA SER A 101 4.04 -16.14 -21.57
C SER A 101 3.18 -14.89 -21.35
N CYS A 102 2.70 -14.65 -20.13
CA CYS A 102 1.86 -13.51 -19.77
C CYS A 102 2.70 -12.46 -19.02
N SER A 103 2.98 -11.34 -19.68
CA SER A 103 3.74 -10.21 -19.09
C SER A 103 3.15 -9.72 -17.77
N GLN A 104 1.82 -9.63 -17.66
CA GLN A 104 1.17 -9.19 -16.42
C GLN A 104 1.40 -10.15 -15.24
N SER A 105 1.60 -11.44 -15.49
CA SER A 105 1.85 -12.40 -14.39
C SER A 105 3.23 -12.20 -13.78
N TRP A 106 4.20 -11.87 -14.63
CA TRP A 106 5.54 -11.49 -14.20
C TRP A 106 5.55 -10.13 -13.51
N LEU A 107 4.73 -9.17 -13.95
CA LEU A 107 4.54 -7.90 -13.23
C LEU A 107 3.90 -8.11 -11.85
N ASP A 108 2.91 -9.00 -11.72
CA ASP A 108 2.31 -9.34 -10.43
C ASP A 108 3.35 -9.98 -9.48
N ALA A 109 4.24 -10.83 -10.01
CA ALA A 109 5.33 -11.43 -9.24
C ALA A 109 6.42 -10.42 -8.86
N LEU A 110 6.82 -9.54 -9.78
CA LEU A 110 7.75 -8.45 -9.52
C LEU A 110 7.19 -7.49 -8.47
N HIS A 111 5.90 -7.16 -8.55
CA HIS A 111 5.21 -6.34 -7.55
C HIS A 111 5.31 -6.97 -6.16
N ALA A 112 5.08 -8.28 -6.01
CA ALA A 112 5.22 -8.97 -4.73
C ALA A 112 6.63 -8.83 -4.13
N ILE A 113 7.68 -8.78 -4.96
CA ILE A 113 9.07 -8.61 -4.52
C ILE A 113 9.38 -7.15 -4.18
N VAL A 114 9.09 -6.22 -5.09
CA VAL A 114 9.43 -4.79 -4.96
C VAL A 114 8.59 -4.11 -3.89
N ARG A 115 7.36 -4.57 -3.65
CA ARG A 115 6.48 -4.02 -2.62
C ARG A 115 7.00 -4.25 -1.21
N PHE A 116 7.74 -5.33 -0.96
CA PHE A 116 8.24 -5.67 0.37
C PHE A 116 9.07 -4.55 1.03
N PRO A 117 10.17 -4.04 0.42
CA PRO A 117 10.94 -2.96 1.03
C PRO A 117 10.10 -1.69 1.24
N VAL A 118 9.21 -1.36 0.30
CA VAL A 118 8.32 -0.19 0.43
C VAL A 118 7.37 -0.35 1.63
N ALA A 119 6.75 -1.52 1.77
CA ALA A 119 5.83 -1.81 2.88
C ALA A 119 6.56 -1.84 4.23
N VAL A 120 7.81 -2.34 4.28
CA VAL A 120 8.66 -2.31 5.49
C VAL A 120 8.91 -0.86 5.91
N THR A 121 9.38 -0.01 4.98
CA THR A 121 9.64 1.40 5.27
C THR A 121 8.37 2.13 5.71
N ALA A 122 7.27 1.93 4.99
CA ALA A 122 5.98 2.52 5.31
C ALA A 122 5.48 2.11 6.71
N PHE A 123 5.59 0.83 7.04
CA PHE A 123 5.23 0.29 8.35
C PHE A 123 6.08 0.86 9.47
N VAL A 124 7.41 0.83 9.34
CA VAL A 124 8.34 1.36 10.34
C VAL A 124 8.09 2.84 10.59
N LEU A 125 7.94 3.65 9.54
CA LEU A 125 7.65 5.08 9.69
C LEU A 125 6.30 5.31 10.38
N THR A 126 5.26 4.59 9.95
CA THR A 126 3.92 4.72 10.54
C THR A 126 3.92 4.35 12.02
N VAL A 127 4.51 3.20 12.38
CA VAL A 127 4.62 2.76 13.78
C VAL A 127 5.46 3.73 14.59
N THR A 128 6.61 4.20 14.06
CA THR A 128 7.47 5.17 14.75
C THR A 128 6.72 6.46 15.05
N TRP A 129 5.92 6.95 14.11
CA TRP A 129 5.14 8.17 14.32
C TRP A 129 4.03 8.03 15.35
N TRP A 130 3.28 6.92 15.30
CA TRP A 130 2.23 6.65 16.27
C TRP A 130 2.79 6.37 17.67
N VAL A 131 3.80 5.50 17.76
CA VAL A 131 4.41 5.13 19.04
C VAL A 131 5.19 6.31 19.62
N GLY A 132 5.99 7.03 18.82
CA GLY A 132 6.73 8.21 19.28
C GLY A 132 5.82 9.35 19.70
N GLY A 133 4.75 9.60 18.94
CA GLY A 133 3.72 10.57 19.30
C GLY A 133 3.05 10.24 20.64
N LEU A 134 2.59 9.00 20.77
CA LEU A 134 1.92 8.52 21.99
C LEU A 134 2.85 8.47 23.20
N ALA A 135 4.06 7.93 23.04
CA ALA A 135 5.05 7.82 24.10
C ALA A 135 5.49 9.20 24.61
N GLY A 136 5.71 10.16 23.70
CA GLY A 136 6.09 11.53 24.04
C GLY A 136 4.96 12.30 24.73
N LEU A 137 3.72 12.22 24.22
CA LEU A 137 2.56 12.89 24.83
C LEU A 137 2.20 12.31 26.19
N LEU A 138 2.31 10.98 26.36
CA LEU A 138 2.06 10.30 27.62
C LEU A 138 3.27 10.29 28.55
N TYR A 139 4.39 10.94 28.20
CA TYR A 139 5.58 10.95 29.03
C TYR A 139 5.31 11.36 30.50
N PRO A 140 4.46 12.35 30.82
CA PRO A 140 4.15 12.66 32.23
C PRO A 140 3.57 11.49 33.03
N VAL A 141 2.93 10.53 32.36
CA VAL A 141 2.26 9.37 32.98
C VAL A 141 3.25 8.28 33.39
N TRP A 142 4.35 8.11 32.65
CA TRP A 142 5.28 6.99 32.85
C TRP A 142 6.75 7.42 33.01
N GLY A 143 7.15 8.57 32.50
CA GLY A 143 8.55 9.04 32.51
C GLY A 143 9.14 9.21 33.90
N TRP A 144 8.30 9.52 34.90
CA TRP A 144 8.71 9.61 36.30
C TRP A 144 9.30 8.29 36.83
N SER A 145 8.87 7.14 36.30
CA SER A 145 9.37 5.84 36.76
C SER A 145 10.84 5.62 36.37
N LEU A 146 11.34 6.28 35.32
CA LEU A 146 12.72 6.13 34.88
C LEU A 146 13.73 6.67 35.90
N TYR A 147 13.36 7.70 36.67
CA TYR A 147 14.21 8.23 37.75
C TYR A 147 14.33 7.30 38.96
N THR A 148 13.55 6.22 39.02
CA THR A 148 13.73 5.18 40.05
C THR A 148 14.90 4.25 39.72
N ILE A 149 15.41 4.27 38.49
CA ILE A 149 16.53 3.43 38.04
C ILE A 149 17.86 4.08 38.45
N PRO A 150 18.71 3.40 39.25
CA PRO A 150 19.99 3.95 39.66
C PRO A 150 20.88 4.28 38.46
N GLY A 151 21.45 5.49 38.43
CA GLY A 151 22.33 5.93 37.35
C GLY A 151 21.61 6.39 36.07
N TYR A 152 20.28 6.51 36.08
CA TYR A 152 19.55 7.09 34.96
C TYR A 152 19.88 8.59 34.81
N THR A 153 20.39 8.95 33.63
CA THR A 153 20.60 10.33 33.21
C THR A 153 19.81 10.58 31.93
N ASP A 154 19.27 11.79 31.81
CA ASP A 154 18.34 12.16 30.76
C ASP A 154 18.74 13.47 30.07
N LEU A 155 18.06 13.80 28.98
CA LEU A 155 18.34 15.02 28.22
C LEU A 155 18.13 16.29 29.05
N GLY A 156 17.15 16.31 29.94
CA GLY A 156 16.85 17.44 30.82
C GLY A 156 17.98 17.75 31.80
N SER A 157 18.72 16.75 32.27
CA SER A 157 19.91 16.96 33.10
C SER A 157 21.01 17.79 32.42
N HIS A 158 21.06 17.78 31.08
CA HIS A 158 22.00 18.60 30.31
C HIS A 158 21.43 19.96 29.91
N VAL A 159 20.11 20.06 29.68
CA VAL A 159 19.45 21.27 29.20
C VAL A 159 19.10 22.23 30.34
N TYR A 160 18.60 21.70 31.45
CA TYR A 160 18.20 22.49 32.61
C TYR A 160 18.45 21.72 33.92
N PRO A 161 19.69 21.77 34.44
CA PRO A 161 20.11 20.97 35.61
C PRO A 161 19.32 21.28 36.89
N GLU A 162 18.74 22.47 37.01
CA GLU A 162 17.94 22.91 38.16
C GLU A 162 16.59 22.17 38.26
N SER A 163 16.04 21.72 37.14
CA SER A 163 14.79 20.94 37.11
C SER A 163 14.80 19.93 35.95
N PRO A 164 15.61 18.86 36.05
CA PRO A 164 15.84 17.92 34.96
C PRO A 164 14.56 17.18 34.58
N VAL A 165 13.73 16.83 35.57
CA VAL A 165 12.45 16.13 35.39
C VAL A 165 11.48 16.95 34.54
N LEU A 166 11.32 18.23 34.86
CA LEU A 166 10.43 19.12 34.14
C LEU A 166 10.94 19.33 32.70
N ALA A 167 12.23 19.59 32.54
CA ALA A 167 12.84 19.80 31.23
C ALA A 167 12.69 18.57 30.31
N THR A 168 13.00 17.37 30.80
CA THR A 168 12.83 16.13 30.03
C THR A 168 11.36 15.88 29.69
N THR A 169 10.45 16.14 30.62
CA THR A 169 9.01 15.99 30.39
C THR A 169 8.52 16.91 29.26
N VAL A 170 8.90 18.18 29.31
CA VAL A 170 8.54 19.15 28.27
C VAL A 170 9.15 18.76 26.93
N ILE A 171 10.42 18.35 26.89
CA ILE A 171 11.08 17.90 25.65
C ILE A 171 10.33 16.73 25.01
N HIS A 172 9.97 15.70 25.79
CA HIS A 172 9.24 14.54 25.28
C HIS A 172 7.82 14.89 24.85
N MET A 173 7.12 15.76 25.58
CA MET A 173 5.79 16.22 25.18
C MET A 173 5.83 17.03 23.89
N VAL A 174 6.81 17.91 23.72
CA VAL A 174 7.01 18.69 22.48
C VAL A 174 7.36 17.76 21.32
N ALA A 175 8.25 16.80 21.53
CA ALA A 175 8.57 15.79 20.52
C ALA A 175 7.32 14.96 20.16
N GLY A 176 6.57 14.48 21.15
CA GLY A 176 5.34 13.72 20.95
C GLY A 176 4.26 14.52 20.20
N ALA A 177 4.12 15.81 20.53
CA ALA A 177 3.25 16.72 19.79
C ALA A 177 3.71 16.89 18.34
N LEU A 178 5.02 17.08 18.09
CA LEU A 178 5.58 17.17 16.74
C LEU A 178 5.31 15.90 15.93
N PHE A 179 5.56 14.73 16.50
CA PHE A 179 5.25 13.44 15.87
C PHE A 179 3.76 13.32 15.56
N THR A 180 2.88 13.64 16.50
CA THR A 180 1.42 13.55 16.31
C THR A 180 0.93 14.52 15.23
N LEU A 181 1.43 15.76 15.20
CA LEU A 181 1.07 16.77 14.21
C LEU A 181 1.56 16.42 12.80
N THR A 182 2.72 15.75 12.70
CA THR A 182 3.30 15.34 11.41
C THR A 182 2.84 13.94 10.95
N ALA A 183 2.21 13.14 11.83
CA ALA A 183 1.74 11.79 11.51
C ALA A 183 0.79 11.72 10.29
N PRO A 184 -0.21 12.61 10.13
CA PRO A 184 -1.10 12.57 8.97
C PRO A 184 -0.34 12.75 7.65
N LEU A 185 0.72 13.57 7.64
CA LEU A 185 1.54 13.78 6.45
C LEU A 185 2.34 12.52 6.11
N VAL A 186 3.00 11.94 7.12
CA VAL A 186 3.88 10.76 6.94
C VAL A 186 3.07 9.53 6.55
N VAL A 187 1.96 9.26 7.25
CA VAL A 187 1.09 8.12 6.95
C VAL A 187 0.48 8.26 5.55
N ARG A 188 0.06 9.47 5.16
CA ARG A 188 -0.43 9.72 3.81
C ARG A 188 0.64 9.49 2.75
N ALA A 189 1.87 9.97 2.98
CA ALA A 189 2.99 9.74 2.07
C ALA A 189 3.28 8.24 1.91
N CYS A 190 3.29 7.49 3.01
CA CYS A 190 3.48 6.04 3.02
C CYS A 190 2.36 5.29 2.27
N ALA A 191 1.11 5.63 2.55
CA ALA A 191 -0.05 5.06 1.87
C ALA A 191 -0.02 5.36 0.36
N GLN A 192 0.36 6.58 -0.03
CA GLN A 192 0.49 6.96 -1.43
C GLN A 192 1.67 6.29 -2.13
N ALA A 193 2.78 6.04 -1.46
CA ALA A 193 3.89 5.27 -2.01
C ALA A 193 3.48 3.82 -2.33
N GLU A 194 2.84 3.13 -1.38
CA GLU A 194 2.30 1.78 -1.61
C GLU A 194 1.22 1.76 -2.70
N ALA A 195 0.27 2.70 -2.65
CA ALA A 195 -0.79 2.81 -3.66
C ALA A 195 -0.25 3.20 -5.03
N GLY A 196 0.80 4.03 -5.09
CA GLY A 196 1.49 4.40 -6.33
C GLY A 196 2.11 3.18 -7.00
N LEU A 197 2.86 2.37 -6.25
CA LEU A 197 3.45 1.13 -6.74
C LEU A 197 2.39 0.14 -7.26
N ALA A 198 1.32 -0.07 -6.50
CA ALA A 198 0.23 -0.93 -6.92
C ALA A 198 -0.45 -0.40 -8.21
N ARG A 199 -0.65 0.91 -8.32
CA ARG A 199 -1.24 1.53 -9.52
C ARG A 199 -0.37 1.33 -10.76
N THR A 200 0.94 1.55 -10.66
CA THR A 200 1.84 1.47 -11.83
C THR A 200 2.04 0.03 -12.31
N MET A 201 2.08 -0.94 -11.40
CA MET A 201 2.39 -2.34 -11.74
C MET A 201 1.15 -3.21 -12.02
N LEU A 202 0.03 -2.94 -11.33
CA LEU A 202 -1.12 -3.85 -11.33
C LEU A 202 -2.29 -3.38 -12.18
N LEU A 203 -2.35 -2.08 -12.50
CA LEU A 203 -3.48 -1.49 -13.22
C LEU A 203 -3.14 -1.23 -14.67
N ALA A 204 -4.17 -1.20 -15.51
CA ALA A 204 -4.01 -0.63 -16.82
C ALA A 204 -3.66 0.87 -16.66
N PRO A 205 -2.80 1.44 -17.53
CA PRO A 205 -2.70 2.89 -17.65
C PRO A 205 -4.12 3.44 -17.79
N GLU A 206 -4.52 4.40 -16.96
CA GLU A 206 -5.78 5.11 -17.20
C GLU A 206 -5.62 5.80 -18.56
N ASP A 207 -6.28 5.27 -19.60
CA ASP A 207 -6.17 5.81 -20.95
C ASP A 207 -6.67 7.25 -20.96
N ALA A 208 -5.75 8.22 -20.90
CA ALA A 208 -6.07 9.64 -21.04
C ALA A 208 -6.86 9.91 -22.34
N GLY A 209 -6.70 9.06 -23.37
CA GLY A 209 -7.42 9.11 -24.63
C GLY A 209 -8.92 8.77 -24.53
N VAL A 210 -9.36 7.98 -23.54
CA VAL A 210 -10.79 7.64 -23.36
C VAL A 210 -11.58 8.83 -22.83
N ARG A 211 -10.98 9.66 -21.97
CA ARG A 211 -11.62 10.91 -21.48
C ARG A 211 -11.75 11.95 -22.60
N VAL A 212 -10.74 12.05 -23.47
CA VAL A 212 -10.76 12.95 -24.64
C VAL A 212 -11.79 12.48 -25.68
N ARG A 213 -11.94 11.16 -25.89
CA ARG A 213 -12.91 10.61 -26.84
C ARG A 213 -14.34 10.65 -26.33
N ALA A 214 -14.56 10.49 -25.02
CA ALA A 214 -15.85 10.71 -24.38
C ALA A 214 -16.27 12.19 -24.43
N ALA A 215 -15.33 13.13 -24.24
CA ALA A 215 -15.58 14.56 -24.41
C ALA A 215 -15.85 14.94 -25.89
N ALA A 216 -15.22 14.25 -26.84
CA ALA A 216 -15.42 14.47 -28.28
C ALA A 216 -16.68 13.79 -28.86
N HIS A 217 -17.39 12.96 -28.09
CA HIS A 217 -18.63 12.28 -28.50
C HIS A 217 -19.82 12.62 -27.59
N ALA A 218 -19.71 13.66 -26.76
CA ALA A 218 -20.89 14.24 -26.12
C ALA A 218 -21.87 14.64 -27.24
N PRO A 219 -23.06 14.03 -27.34
CA PRO A 219 -24.02 14.40 -28.35
C PRO A 219 -24.38 15.86 -28.12
N THR A 220 -24.13 16.71 -29.12
CA THR A 220 -24.70 18.05 -29.16
C THR A 220 -26.21 17.87 -29.06
N GLU A 221 -26.80 18.18 -27.91
CA GLU A 221 -28.25 18.29 -27.77
C GLU A 221 -28.72 19.27 -28.85
N ALA A 222 -29.32 18.73 -29.90
CA ALA A 222 -29.95 19.52 -30.94
C ALA A 222 -31.12 20.27 -30.29
N PRO A 223 -31.23 21.60 -30.46
CA PRO A 223 -32.33 22.34 -29.88
C PRO A 223 -33.64 21.80 -30.44
N SER A 224 -34.51 21.37 -29.52
CA SER A 224 -35.88 20.95 -29.77
C SER A 224 -36.61 22.06 -30.55
N ARG A 225 -36.95 21.79 -31.81
CA ARG A 225 -37.88 22.64 -32.56
C ARG A 225 -39.25 22.49 -31.91
N GLU A 226 -39.72 23.54 -31.24
CA GLU A 226 -41.11 23.73 -30.90
C GLU A 226 -41.96 23.66 -32.17
N TYR A 227 -42.81 22.64 -32.26
CA TYR A 227 -43.93 22.63 -33.19
C TYR A 227 -45.10 23.31 -32.47
N SER A 228 -45.21 24.63 -32.62
CA SER A 228 -46.39 25.39 -32.24
C SER A 228 -47.48 25.12 -33.27
N ALA A 229 -48.53 24.44 -32.85
CA ALA A 229 -49.78 24.35 -33.59
C ALA A 229 -50.48 25.72 -33.62
N VAL A 230 -50.72 26.27 -34.82
CA VAL A 230 -51.91 27.03 -35.22
C VAL A 230 -52.07 26.87 -36.74
#